data_AF-A0A3D0M8G2-F1
#
_entry.id   AF-A0A3D0M8G2-F1
#
_cell.length_a   1.000
_cell.length_b   1.000
_cell.length_c   1.000
_cell.angle_alpha   90.00
_cell.angle_beta   90.00
_cell.angle_gamma   90.00
#
_symmetry.space_group_name_H-M   'P 1'
#
loop_
_entity.id
_entity.type
_entity.pdbx_description
1 polymer ?
#
loop_
_entity_poly.entity_id
_entity_poly.type
_entity_poly.pdbx_seq_one_letter_code
_entity_poly.pdbx_strand_id
1 'polypeptide(L)'
;MNDPDPVGWLNRSVDQLDPDTWKERDPWQEDARKALLSSITDYMDQIRLRQSIYQRYAGNKTADKITAECRDLLTELETLQKQGQISQMAVKIEDTELSRNLKTILSEEDKALLDTIQPGNIKVDIRKEYNYVYSTGNRERMRSFTAPAMRGMRMVLLAFLDEVVHEKQQRNILEFHDFEQYALKILSDPKGPDGDSDVARNLQNRYRYIFIDEYQDSNEIQEQTIYHIARKVKGRPVDVFMVGDVKQSIYQFRHADPTLFADKYNHYGIDPIEKRLRTEKTDKYHLEGLMKTGRQDVRNSLRNDRKILLSVNYRSQQPVLDAVNYIFQSVMIKEVGDIAYGPKERLNPRPGLDPSSCKGKSGPSCGLTVIENCQTTADGIRQEGEFIGKTIGRLVKKDGYQYHDIVVLVRTAETGRIIADALGQLSIPCYAESKENFYSALEIRTMINLLRVIDNPRQDIPLLGVLLSPIGGMTDQDLALMRLCAAKDPEHKEILLDSLKKAAEEVKETDHMDPEEAAMCRKAADFLTRLERWRTLSRRLIVHDLIWQLYQETGYYLYASAMQGGSRRRMNLDLLLNKAIDFERGSFSGLY
;
A
#
# COMPACT_ATOMS: atom_id res chain seq x y z
N MET A 1 2.82 11.05 1.92
CA MET A 1 1.82 12.02 1.43
C MET A 1 1.53 11.64 -0.01
N ASN A 2 0.27 11.36 -0.34
CA ASN A 2 -0.13 10.93 -1.68
C ASN A 2 -0.48 12.07 -2.62
N ASP A 3 -0.59 13.29 -2.11
CA ASP A 3 -0.87 14.44 -2.94
C ASP A 3 0.33 14.65 -3.89
N PRO A 4 0.09 14.81 -5.21
CA PRO A 4 1.11 15.21 -6.18
C PRO A 4 1.83 16.52 -5.80
N ASP A 5 1.17 17.37 -5.00
CA ASP A 5 1.71 18.58 -4.40
C ASP A 5 1.57 18.56 -2.87
N PRO A 6 2.47 17.83 -2.15
CA PRO A 6 2.43 17.69 -0.70
C PRO A 6 2.44 19.03 0.05
N VAL A 7 3.23 19.98 -0.44
CA VAL A 7 3.40 21.31 0.17
C VAL A 7 2.16 22.15 -0.04
N GLY A 8 1.61 22.19 -1.25
CA GLY A 8 0.36 22.88 -1.52
C GLY A 8 -0.81 22.26 -0.77
N TRP A 9 -0.87 20.93 -0.65
CA TRP A 9 -1.87 20.25 0.18
C TRP A 9 -1.80 20.68 1.64
N LEU A 10 -0.59 20.73 2.21
CA LEU A 10 -0.37 21.17 3.59
C LEU A 10 -0.81 22.63 3.78
N ASN A 11 -0.47 23.50 2.82
CA ASN A 11 -0.88 24.89 2.83
C ASN A 11 -2.41 25.02 2.82
N ARG A 12 -3.08 24.41 1.83
CA ARG A 12 -4.54 24.40 1.68
C ARG A 12 -5.24 23.85 2.93
N SER A 13 -4.74 22.74 3.47
CA SER A 13 -5.33 22.08 4.65
C SER A 13 -5.29 22.96 5.90
N VAL A 14 -4.21 23.71 6.10
CA VAL A 14 -4.09 24.65 7.24
C VAL A 14 -4.90 25.92 7.02
N ASP A 15 -4.96 26.41 5.78
CA ASP A 15 -5.72 27.61 5.45
C ASP A 15 -7.25 27.37 5.61
N GLN A 16 -7.73 26.14 5.38
CA GLN A 16 -9.13 25.74 5.63
C GLN A 16 -9.55 25.77 7.10
N LEU A 17 -8.60 25.86 8.04
CA LEU A 17 -8.90 25.94 9.48
C LEU A 17 -9.32 27.34 9.92
N ASP A 18 -9.30 28.34 9.03
CA ASP A 18 -9.70 29.70 9.34
C ASP A 18 -11.24 29.80 9.48
N PRO A 19 -11.77 30.03 10.69
CA PRO A 19 -13.21 30.02 10.94
C PRO A 19 -13.99 31.10 10.19
N ASP A 20 -13.32 32.18 9.79
CA ASP A 20 -13.94 33.28 9.04
C ASP A 20 -14.17 32.92 7.57
N THR A 21 -13.47 31.89 7.08
CA THR A 21 -13.60 31.40 5.70
C THR A 21 -14.61 30.27 5.57
N TRP A 22 -15.19 29.81 6.69
CA TRP A 22 -15.98 28.59 6.71
C TRP A 22 -17.29 28.70 5.94
N LYS A 23 -17.52 27.74 5.04
CA LYS A 23 -18.80 27.52 4.37
C LYS A 23 -19.44 26.25 4.93
N GLU A 24 -20.76 26.09 4.77
CA GLU A 24 -21.50 24.90 5.23
C GLU A 24 -21.04 23.55 4.62
N ARG A 25 -20.03 23.55 3.75
CA ARG A 25 -19.53 22.35 3.02
C ARG A 25 -18.01 22.23 3.05
N ASP A 26 -17.34 22.72 4.09
CA ASP A 26 -15.89 22.57 4.15
C ASP A 26 -15.49 21.11 4.41
N PRO A 27 -14.38 20.63 3.80
CA PRO A 27 -14.02 19.21 3.84
C PRO A 27 -13.86 18.64 5.26
N TRP A 28 -13.32 19.41 6.20
CA TRP A 28 -13.13 18.97 7.58
C TRP A 28 -14.46 18.83 8.36
N GLN A 29 -15.55 19.47 7.89
CA GLN A 29 -16.89 19.30 8.45
C GLN A 29 -17.60 18.08 7.89
N GLU A 30 -17.13 17.50 6.77
CA GLU A 30 -17.88 16.47 6.06
C GLU A 30 -18.05 15.19 6.88
N ASP A 31 -16.99 14.74 7.58
CA ASP A 31 -17.08 13.54 8.42
C ASP A 31 -17.94 13.76 9.67
N ALA A 32 -17.81 14.93 10.30
CA ALA A 32 -18.66 15.31 11.41
C ALA A 32 -20.13 15.51 10.99
N ARG A 33 -20.36 15.97 9.76
CA ARG A 33 -21.69 16.11 9.14
C ARG A 33 -22.29 14.75 8.78
N LYS A 34 -21.48 13.80 8.31
CA LYS A 34 -21.90 12.41 8.09
C LYS A 34 -22.28 11.74 9.39
N ALA A 35 -21.48 11.91 10.44
CA ALA A 35 -21.81 11.42 11.79
C ALA A 35 -23.15 12.01 12.28
N LEU A 36 -23.29 13.34 12.20
CA LEU A 36 -24.54 14.03 12.54
C LEU A 36 -25.73 13.52 11.73
N LEU A 37 -25.58 13.33 10.42
CA LEU A 37 -26.63 12.80 9.55
C LEU A 37 -26.97 11.34 9.91
N SER A 38 -25.99 10.53 10.29
CA SER A 38 -26.18 9.16 10.77
C SER A 38 -27.03 9.16 12.03
N SER A 39 -26.64 9.93 13.05
CA SER A 39 -27.38 10.06 14.31
C SER A 39 -28.80 10.58 14.10
N ILE A 40 -28.98 11.54 13.19
CA ILE A 40 -30.31 12.04 12.79
C ILE A 40 -31.13 10.93 12.11
N THR A 41 -30.52 10.12 11.25
CA THR A 41 -31.19 9.01 10.56
C THR A 41 -31.62 7.94 11.57
N ASP A 42 -30.76 7.58 12.52
CA ASP A 42 -31.07 6.64 13.60
C ASP A 42 -32.22 7.16 14.47
N TYR A 43 -32.24 8.47 14.77
CA TYR A 43 -33.35 9.11 15.46
C TYR A 43 -34.65 8.95 14.66
N MET A 44 -34.64 9.28 13.37
CA MET A 44 -35.82 9.15 12.50
C MET A 44 -36.31 7.70 12.44
N ASP A 45 -35.42 6.72 12.38
CA ASP A 45 -35.78 5.30 12.35
C ASP A 45 -36.43 4.84 13.67
N GLN A 46 -35.96 5.33 14.82
CA GLN A 46 -36.64 5.11 16.10
C GLN A 46 -38.04 5.76 16.14
N ILE A 47 -38.22 6.95 15.56
CA ILE A 47 -39.53 7.60 15.46
C ILE A 47 -40.46 6.83 14.52
N ARG A 48 -39.96 6.31 13.39
CA ARG A 48 -40.72 5.44 12.47
C ARG A 48 -41.16 4.16 13.16
N LEU A 49 -40.28 3.52 13.91
CA LEU A 49 -40.62 2.33 14.69
C LEU A 49 -41.72 2.66 15.72
N ARG A 50 -41.56 3.76 16.47
CA ARG A 50 -42.57 4.25 17.43
C ARG A 50 -43.91 4.50 16.75
N GLN A 51 -43.93 5.16 15.60
CA GLN A 51 -45.14 5.39 14.81
C GLN A 51 -45.81 4.07 14.41
N SER A 52 -45.04 3.12 13.88
CA SER A 52 -45.56 1.82 13.44
C SER A 52 -46.18 1.02 14.58
N ILE A 53 -45.62 1.09 15.79
CA ILE A 53 -46.16 0.44 16.99
C ILE A 53 -47.53 1.04 17.32
N TYR A 54 -47.64 2.36 17.50
CA TYR A 54 -48.90 2.99 17.91
C TYR A 54 -49.97 2.99 16.82
N GLN A 55 -49.58 2.96 15.55
CA GLN A 55 -50.50 2.86 14.42
C GLN A 55 -51.29 1.52 14.40
N ARG A 56 -50.75 0.45 14.99
CA ARG A 56 -51.48 -0.83 15.15
C ARG A 56 -52.65 -0.75 16.14
N TYR A 57 -52.69 0.29 16.97
CA TYR A 57 -53.74 0.53 17.97
C TYR A 57 -54.63 1.72 17.60
N ALA A 58 -54.84 1.93 16.30
CA ALA A 58 -55.67 3.00 15.77
C ALA A 58 -57.09 2.96 16.36
N GLY A 59 -57.64 4.14 16.69
CA GLY A 59 -58.94 4.28 17.37
C GLY A 59 -58.84 4.52 18.88
N ASN A 60 -57.65 4.35 19.48
CA ASN A 60 -57.34 4.90 20.79
C ASN A 60 -56.87 6.36 20.65
N LYS A 61 -57.60 7.31 21.25
CA LYS A 61 -57.31 8.76 21.16
C LYS A 61 -55.85 9.12 21.45
N THR A 62 -55.21 8.45 22.41
CA THR A 62 -53.82 8.72 22.78
C THR A 62 -52.84 8.09 21.80
N ALA A 63 -53.11 6.88 21.30
CA ALA A 63 -52.30 6.24 20.26
C ALA A 63 -52.37 7.00 18.93
N ASP A 64 -53.56 7.48 18.56
CA ASP A 64 -53.77 8.31 17.37
C ASP A 64 -53.01 9.64 17.48
N LYS A 65 -53.02 10.26 18.66
CA LYS A 65 -52.21 11.47 18.94
C LYS A 65 -50.72 11.22 18.78
N ILE A 66 -50.18 10.15 19.36
CA ILE A 66 -48.76 9.80 19.26
C ILE A 66 -48.38 9.49 17.80
N THR A 67 -49.26 8.80 17.07
CA THR A 67 -49.06 8.48 15.65
C THR A 67 -49.01 9.75 14.79
N ALA A 68 -49.90 10.71 15.05
CA ALA A 68 -49.90 12.01 14.37
C ALA A 68 -48.63 12.82 14.69
N GLU A 69 -48.24 12.91 15.96
CA GLU A 69 -47.02 13.59 16.42
C GLU A 69 -45.76 13.04 15.72
N CYS A 70 -45.62 11.70 15.64
CA CYS A 70 -44.49 11.07 14.96
C CYS A 70 -44.50 11.37 13.45
N ARG A 71 -45.69 11.33 12.82
CA ARG A 71 -45.86 11.61 11.38
C ARG A 71 -45.47 13.05 11.04
N ASP A 72 -45.94 14.01 11.82
CA ASP A 72 -45.70 15.43 11.57
C ASP A 72 -44.21 15.74 11.71
N LEU A 73 -43.56 15.21 12.75
CA LEU A 73 -42.11 15.34 12.96
C LEU A 73 -41.30 14.72 11.80
N LEU A 74 -41.65 13.49 11.38
CA LEU A 74 -40.96 12.83 10.28
C LEU A 74 -41.12 13.59 8.95
N THR A 75 -42.31 14.12 8.68
CA THR A 75 -42.58 14.90 7.46
C THR A 75 -41.72 16.16 7.41
N GLU A 76 -41.59 16.85 8.53
CA GLU A 76 -40.77 18.06 8.65
C GLU A 76 -39.27 17.75 8.49
N LEU A 77 -38.78 16.71 9.17
CA LEU A 77 -37.39 16.26 9.05
C LEU A 77 -37.04 15.80 7.62
N GLU A 78 -37.92 15.03 6.98
CA GLU A 78 -37.71 14.60 5.58
C GLU A 78 -37.72 15.78 4.60
N THR A 79 -38.47 16.84 4.89
CA THR A 79 -38.46 18.08 4.10
C THR A 79 -37.12 18.81 4.25
N LEU A 80 -36.64 18.99 5.48
CA LEU A 80 -35.34 19.61 5.76
C LEU A 80 -34.19 18.77 5.17
N GLN A 81 -34.30 17.45 5.21
CA GLN A 81 -33.33 16.54 4.61
C GLN A 81 -33.24 16.71 3.09
N LYS A 82 -34.38 16.83 2.39
CA LYS A 82 -34.43 17.10 0.93
C LYS A 82 -33.83 18.46 0.57
N GLN A 83 -33.94 19.44 1.46
CA GLN A 83 -33.34 20.77 1.30
C GLN A 83 -31.86 20.82 1.71
N GLY A 84 -31.33 19.75 2.29
CA GLY A 84 -29.94 19.66 2.78
C GLY A 84 -29.67 20.46 4.05
N GLN A 85 -30.71 20.85 4.80
CA GLN A 85 -30.61 21.72 5.99
C GLN A 85 -30.37 20.92 7.28
N ILE A 86 -29.21 20.27 7.37
CA ILE A 86 -28.88 19.35 8.48
C ILE A 86 -28.84 20.08 9.84
N SER A 87 -28.33 21.31 9.89
CA SER A 87 -28.29 22.11 11.12
C SER A 87 -29.69 22.36 11.69
N GLN A 88 -30.67 22.65 10.84
CA GLN A 88 -32.06 22.88 11.25
C GLN A 88 -32.73 21.59 11.72
N MET A 89 -32.40 20.44 11.13
CA MET A 89 -32.88 19.13 11.60
C MET A 89 -32.41 18.86 13.04
N ALA A 90 -31.14 19.11 13.34
CA ALA A 90 -30.58 18.91 14.67
C ALA A 90 -31.28 19.79 15.72
N VAL A 91 -31.45 21.08 15.44
CA VAL A 91 -32.18 22.03 16.30
C VAL A 91 -33.62 21.55 16.52
N LYS A 92 -34.32 21.15 15.44
CA LYS A 92 -35.70 20.66 15.54
C LYS A 92 -35.81 19.42 16.42
N ILE A 93 -34.92 18.44 16.26
CA ILE A 93 -34.90 17.23 17.08
C ILE A 93 -34.65 17.59 18.55
N GLU A 94 -33.72 18.51 18.81
CA GLU A 94 -33.41 18.95 20.17
C GLU A 94 -34.65 19.57 20.85
N ASP A 95 -35.34 20.48 20.16
CA ASP A 95 -36.53 21.19 20.64
C ASP A 95 -37.80 20.32 20.75
N THR A 96 -37.82 19.13 20.13
CA THR A 96 -39.02 18.29 20.10
C THR A 96 -39.23 17.51 21.40
N GLU A 97 -40.31 17.79 22.13
CA GLU A 97 -40.74 16.96 23.26
C GLU A 97 -41.79 15.92 22.82
N LEU A 98 -41.46 14.64 22.95
CA LEU A 98 -42.36 13.55 22.58
C LEU A 98 -43.35 13.23 23.70
N SER A 99 -44.59 12.91 23.34
CA SER A 99 -45.61 12.48 24.31
C SER A 99 -45.17 11.23 25.10
N ARG A 100 -45.63 11.08 26.35
CA ARG A 100 -45.32 9.89 27.16
C ARG A 100 -45.86 8.61 26.52
N ASN A 101 -45.08 7.53 26.64
CA ASN A 101 -45.46 6.22 26.13
C ASN A 101 -46.67 5.63 26.88
N LEU A 102 -47.64 5.07 26.15
CA LEU A 102 -48.82 4.43 26.71
C LEU A 102 -48.65 2.90 26.69
N LYS A 103 -47.81 2.36 27.57
CA LYS A 103 -47.51 0.91 27.61
C LYS A 103 -48.72 0.03 27.95
N THR A 104 -49.75 0.59 28.57
CA THR A 104 -50.93 -0.16 29.04
C THR A 104 -51.79 -0.74 27.94
N ILE A 105 -51.73 -0.19 26.72
CA ILE A 105 -52.53 -0.64 25.58
C ILE A 105 -51.79 -1.60 24.65
N LEU A 106 -50.51 -1.87 24.92
CA LEU A 106 -49.62 -2.61 24.02
C LEU A 106 -49.55 -4.10 24.36
N SER A 107 -49.34 -4.95 23.35
CA SER A 107 -48.94 -6.35 23.51
C SER A 107 -47.55 -6.48 24.15
N GLU A 108 -47.21 -7.65 24.69
CA GLU A 108 -45.87 -7.90 25.26
C GLU A 108 -44.75 -7.76 24.21
N GLU A 109 -45.01 -8.19 22.97
CA GLU A 109 -44.07 -8.01 21.84
C GLU A 109 -43.84 -6.52 21.52
N ASP A 110 -44.91 -5.72 21.54
CA ASP A 110 -44.82 -4.29 21.23
C ASP A 110 -44.22 -3.48 22.36
N LYS A 111 -44.39 -3.92 23.62
CA LYS A 111 -43.66 -3.36 24.76
C LYS A 111 -42.17 -3.60 24.63
N ALA A 112 -41.76 -4.81 24.26
CA ALA A 112 -40.36 -5.15 24.07
C ALA A 112 -39.72 -4.32 22.95
N LEU A 113 -40.41 -4.13 21.81
CA LEU A 113 -39.95 -3.25 20.73
C LEU A 113 -39.94 -1.77 21.14
N LEU A 114 -40.90 -1.31 21.94
CA LEU A 114 -40.91 0.06 22.43
C LEU A 114 -39.74 0.32 23.41
N ASP A 115 -39.33 -0.68 24.19
CA ASP A 115 -38.21 -0.57 25.14
C ASP A 115 -36.83 -0.49 24.46
N THR A 116 -36.72 -0.89 23.19
CA THR A 116 -35.51 -0.64 22.39
C THR A 116 -35.41 0.81 21.89
N ILE A 117 -36.50 1.60 21.98
CA ILE A 117 -36.53 2.98 21.50
C ILE A 117 -36.01 3.92 22.60
N GLN A 118 -34.83 4.49 22.37
CA GLN A 118 -34.13 5.37 23.32
C GLN A 118 -33.74 6.71 22.65
N PRO A 119 -34.72 7.54 22.27
CA PRO A 119 -34.47 8.77 21.50
C PRO A 119 -33.68 9.81 22.32
N GLY A 120 -33.74 9.72 23.65
CA GLY A 120 -32.97 10.58 24.54
C GLY A 120 -31.46 10.39 24.42
N ASN A 121 -30.98 9.15 24.20
CA ASN A 121 -29.55 8.89 24.04
C ASN A 121 -29.06 9.47 22.71
N ILE A 122 -29.81 9.23 21.63
CA ILE A 122 -29.47 9.76 20.30
C ILE A 122 -29.49 11.29 20.29
N LYS A 123 -30.40 11.94 21.05
CA LYS A 123 -30.37 13.40 21.23
C LYS A 123 -29.08 13.92 21.85
N VAL A 124 -28.46 13.16 22.77
CA VAL A 124 -27.17 13.54 23.36
C VAL A 124 -26.07 13.49 22.30
N ASP A 125 -26.07 12.46 21.45
CA ASP A 125 -25.11 12.30 20.37
C ASP A 125 -25.28 13.41 19.31
N ILE A 126 -26.51 13.66 18.86
CA ILE A 126 -26.86 14.76 17.93
C ILE A 126 -26.39 16.11 18.51
N ARG A 127 -26.64 16.40 19.78
CA ARG A 127 -26.20 17.65 20.44
C ARG A 127 -24.69 17.76 20.45
N LYS A 128 -23.98 16.68 20.77
CA LYS A 128 -22.51 16.66 20.82
C LYS A 128 -21.92 16.91 19.44
N GLU A 129 -22.43 16.23 18.41
CA GLU A 129 -22.00 16.37 17.01
C GLU A 129 -22.36 17.74 16.44
N TYR A 130 -23.57 18.24 16.71
CA TYR A 130 -23.99 19.59 16.33
C TYR A 130 -23.09 20.66 16.96
N ASN A 131 -22.81 20.57 18.26
CA ASN A 131 -21.95 21.54 18.93
C ASN A 131 -20.51 21.48 18.43
N TYR A 132 -20.02 20.30 18.05
CA TYR A 132 -18.72 20.17 17.41
C TYR A 132 -18.66 20.91 16.08
N VAL A 133 -19.72 20.88 15.26
CA VAL A 133 -19.70 21.54 13.94
C VAL A 133 -20.12 23.01 13.98
N TYR A 134 -21.15 23.35 14.76
CA TYR A 134 -21.87 24.63 14.63
C TYR A 134 -21.77 25.55 15.85
N SER A 135 -21.19 25.12 16.99
CA SER A 135 -21.13 25.99 18.17
C SER A 135 -20.18 27.19 17.99
N THR A 136 -20.59 28.34 18.52
CA THR A 136 -19.76 29.55 18.62
C THR A 136 -18.51 29.30 19.47
N GLY A 137 -18.61 28.48 20.51
CA GLY A 137 -17.48 28.09 21.35
C GLY A 137 -16.40 27.31 20.61
N ASN A 138 -16.77 26.40 19.71
CA ASN A 138 -15.77 25.67 18.91
C ASN A 138 -15.13 26.57 17.84
N ARG A 139 -15.90 27.49 17.24
CA ARG A 139 -15.34 28.50 16.32
C ARG A 139 -14.28 29.36 17.00
N GLU A 140 -14.55 29.84 18.21
CA GLU A 140 -13.61 30.65 18.98
C GLU A 140 -12.36 29.84 19.38
N ARG A 141 -12.54 28.58 19.80
CA ARG A 141 -11.41 27.67 20.10
C ARG A 141 -10.54 27.41 18.86
N MET A 142 -11.17 27.21 17.71
CA MET A 142 -10.44 27.03 16.45
C MET A 142 -9.62 28.28 16.11
N ARG A 143 -10.23 29.47 16.25
CA ARG A 143 -9.59 30.76 15.95
C ARG A 143 -8.43 31.08 16.88
N SER A 144 -8.64 30.91 18.18
CA SER A 144 -7.71 31.33 19.23
C SER A 144 -6.55 30.36 19.44
N PHE A 145 -6.73 29.08 19.10
CA PHE A 145 -5.75 28.04 19.41
C PHE A 145 -5.43 27.13 18.24
N THR A 146 -6.41 26.40 17.70
CA THR A 146 -6.14 25.31 16.75
C THR A 146 -5.51 25.82 15.45
N ALA A 147 -6.08 26.84 14.81
CA ALA A 147 -5.53 27.38 13.57
C ALA A 147 -4.13 27.99 13.76
N PRO A 148 -3.87 28.84 14.77
CA PRO A 148 -2.50 29.29 15.09
C PRO A 148 -1.52 28.13 15.35
N ALA A 149 -1.91 27.11 16.12
CA ALA A 149 -1.08 25.95 16.41
C ALA A 149 -0.74 25.15 15.15
N MET A 150 -1.73 24.90 14.27
CA MET A 150 -1.53 24.20 13.01
C MET A 150 -0.67 25.00 12.02
N ARG A 151 -0.78 26.34 12.01
CA ARG A 151 0.16 27.22 11.27
C ARG A 151 1.59 27.09 11.80
N GLY A 152 1.78 27.07 13.12
CA GLY A 152 3.08 26.83 13.74
C GLY A 152 3.65 25.44 13.38
N MET A 153 2.82 24.40 13.46
CA MET A 153 3.20 23.04 13.07
C MET A 153 3.61 22.96 11.59
N ARG A 154 2.86 23.62 10.70
CA ARG A 154 3.21 23.74 9.27
C ARG A 154 4.58 24.37 9.08
N MET A 155 4.87 25.47 9.78
CA MET A 155 6.18 26.13 9.69
C MET A 155 7.33 25.20 10.09
N VAL A 156 7.19 24.50 11.22
CA VAL A 156 8.20 23.54 11.69
C VAL A 156 8.36 22.38 10.72
N LEU A 157 7.25 21.84 10.20
CA LEU A 157 7.28 20.72 9.26
C LEU A 157 7.95 21.10 7.94
N LEU A 158 7.65 22.28 7.38
CA LEU A 158 8.28 22.76 6.15
C LEU A 158 9.78 22.96 6.34
N ALA A 159 10.20 23.60 7.44
CA ALA A 159 11.62 23.77 7.75
C ALA A 159 12.34 22.42 7.91
N PHE A 160 11.71 21.44 8.56
CA PHE A 160 12.24 20.09 8.68
C PHE A 160 12.37 19.38 7.32
N LEU A 161 11.35 19.47 6.47
CA LEU A 161 11.37 18.85 5.13
C LEU A 161 12.47 19.45 4.25
N ASP A 162 12.65 20.77 4.29
CA ASP A 162 13.72 21.46 3.56
C ASP A 162 15.10 20.97 4.01
N GLU A 163 15.31 20.82 5.32
CA GLU A 163 16.58 20.30 5.87
C GLU A 163 16.82 18.84 5.48
N VAL A 164 15.78 17.99 5.52
CA VAL A 164 15.87 16.59 5.08
C VAL A 164 16.25 16.49 3.60
N VAL A 165 15.65 17.32 2.74
CA VAL A 165 15.99 17.37 1.31
C VAL A 165 17.43 17.84 1.12
N HIS A 166 17.86 18.86 1.88
CA HIS A 166 19.23 19.37 1.82
C HIS A 166 20.25 18.28 2.19
N GLU A 167 20.04 17.57 3.30
CA GLU A 167 20.87 16.44 3.74
C GLU A 167 20.90 15.30 2.72
N LYS A 168 19.75 14.94 2.15
CA LYS A 168 19.68 13.91 1.08
C LYS A 168 20.49 14.32 -0.15
N GLN A 169 20.41 15.58 -0.55
CA GLN A 169 21.15 16.12 -1.70
C GLN A 169 22.66 16.15 -1.45
N GLN A 170 23.10 16.61 -0.28
CA GLN A 170 24.53 16.61 0.09
C GLN A 170 25.11 15.19 0.02
N ARG A 171 24.34 14.19 0.48
CA ARG A 171 24.75 12.78 0.50
C ARG A 171 24.53 12.04 -0.82
N ASN A 172 23.90 12.68 -1.82
CA ASN A 172 23.50 12.07 -3.10
C ASN A 172 22.66 10.79 -2.93
N ILE A 173 21.65 10.84 -2.05
CA ILE A 173 20.77 9.69 -1.76
C ILE A 173 19.34 10.01 -2.20
N LEU A 174 18.70 9.02 -2.80
CA LEU A 174 17.26 9.01 -3.09
C LEU A 174 16.61 7.83 -2.37
N GLU A 175 15.41 8.05 -1.84
CA GLU A 175 14.54 7.03 -1.31
C GLU A 175 13.47 6.64 -2.32
N PHE A 176 12.74 5.54 -2.08
CA PHE A 176 11.68 5.06 -2.97
C PHE A 176 10.64 6.14 -3.31
N HIS A 177 10.25 6.95 -2.34
CA HIS A 177 9.30 8.04 -2.56
C HIS A 177 9.87 9.17 -3.43
N ASP A 178 11.18 9.43 -3.33
CA ASP A 178 11.84 10.49 -4.10
C ASP A 178 11.81 10.14 -5.60
N PHE A 179 11.92 8.85 -5.96
CA PHE A 179 11.80 8.41 -7.35
C PHE A 179 10.44 8.74 -7.97
N GLU A 180 9.34 8.47 -7.26
CA GLU A 180 7.98 8.75 -7.76
C GLU A 180 7.77 10.26 -7.92
N GLN A 181 8.14 11.04 -6.90
CA GLN A 181 7.99 12.50 -6.89
C GLN A 181 8.85 13.19 -7.95
N TYR A 182 10.12 12.81 -8.08
CA TYR A 182 11.01 13.41 -9.07
C TYR A 182 10.68 12.96 -10.49
N ALA A 183 10.24 11.72 -10.70
CA ALA A 183 9.71 11.31 -12.00
C ALA A 183 8.52 12.19 -12.39
N LEU A 184 7.54 12.36 -11.50
CA LEU A 184 6.39 13.23 -11.77
C LEU A 184 6.79 14.69 -12.03
N LYS A 185 7.75 15.22 -11.26
CA LYS A 185 8.28 16.58 -11.45
C LYS A 185 8.99 16.76 -12.80
N ILE A 186 9.67 15.73 -13.30
CA ILE A 186 10.31 15.75 -14.63
C ILE A 186 9.26 15.67 -15.74
N LEU A 187 8.16 14.95 -15.51
CA LEU A 187 7.09 14.75 -16.49
C LEU A 187 6.09 15.92 -16.56
N SER A 188 5.96 16.69 -15.48
CA SER A 188 5.02 17.81 -15.39
C SER A 188 5.69 19.15 -15.72
N ASP A 189 5.00 19.98 -16.48
CA ASP A 189 5.33 21.39 -16.69
C ASP A 189 4.02 22.20 -16.75
N PRO A 190 3.72 23.04 -15.74
CA PRO A 190 2.51 23.87 -15.73
C PRO A 190 2.36 24.81 -16.95
N LYS A 191 3.46 25.11 -17.65
CA LYS A 191 3.46 25.93 -18.87
C LYS A 191 3.33 25.09 -20.14
N GLY A 192 3.50 23.77 -20.03
CA GLY A 192 3.37 22.82 -21.12
C GLY A 192 1.91 22.56 -21.51
N PRO A 193 1.66 22.08 -22.74
CA PRO A 193 0.33 21.66 -23.16
C PRO A 193 -0.16 20.50 -22.29
N ASP A 194 -1.41 20.56 -21.82
CA ASP A 194 -2.01 19.59 -20.88
C ASP A 194 -1.19 19.35 -19.59
N GLY A 195 -0.30 20.30 -19.25
CA GLY A 195 0.60 20.21 -18.11
C GLY A 195 1.85 19.33 -18.34
N ASP A 196 2.16 18.99 -19.59
CA ASP A 196 3.24 18.04 -19.92
C ASP A 196 4.58 18.71 -20.25
N SER A 197 5.66 18.15 -19.71
CA SER A 197 7.02 18.53 -20.08
C SER A 197 7.45 17.98 -21.45
N ASP A 198 8.60 18.44 -21.95
CA ASP A 198 9.22 17.91 -23.16
C ASP A 198 9.55 16.41 -23.04
N VAL A 199 9.95 15.98 -21.85
CA VAL A 199 10.25 14.57 -21.54
C VAL A 199 8.97 13.74 -21.62
N ALA A 200 7.88 14.19 -21.00
CA ALA A 200 6.58 13.52 -21.08
C ALA A 200 6.13 13.36 -22.54
N ARG A 201 6.21 14.42 -23.35
CA ARG A 201 5.85 14.36 -24.78
C ARG A 201 6.74 13.41 -25.58
N ASN A 202 8.03 13.30 -25.25
CA ASN A 202 8.90 12.30 -25.86
C ASN A 202 8.43 10.87 -25.53
N LEU A 203 8.09 10.60 -24.27
CA LEU A 203 7.58 9.29 -23.84
C LEU A 203 6.21 8.97 -24.44
N GLN A 204 5.31 9.94 -24.55
CA GLN A 204 4.02 9.79 -25.24
C GLN A 204 4.20 9.35 -26.70
N ASN A 205 5.20 9.89 -27.39
CA ASN A 205 5.52 9.49 -28.77
C ASN A 205 6.15 8.10 -28.85
N ARG A 206 6.91 7.71 -27.83
CA ARG A 206 7.56 6.39 -27.74
C ARG A 206 6.56 5.28 -27.38
N TYR A 207 5.70 5.52 -26.40
CA TYR A 207 4.79 4.51 -25.87
C TYR A 207 3.40 4.66 -26.46
N ARG A 208 3.11 3.79 -27.44
CA ARG A 208 1.79 3.74 -28.07
C ARG A 208 0.72 3.17 -27.16
N TYR A 209 1.06 2.13 -26.39
CA TYR A 209 0.16 1.42 -25.48
C TYR A 209 0.85 1.27 -24.12
N ILE A 210 0.10 1.49 -23.05
CA ILE A 210 0.57 1.37 -21.66
C ILE A 210 -0.26 0.28 -20.98
N PHE A 211 0.42 -0.65 -20.30
CA PHE A 211 -0.22 -1.75 -19.58
C PHE A 211 0.13 -1.63 -18.10
N ILE A 212 -0.88 -1.66 -17.25
CA ILE A 212 -0.73 -1.56 -15.79
C ILE A 212 -1.44 -2.77 -15.19
N ASP A 213 -0.67 -3.57 -14.46
CA ASP A 213 -1.18 -4.68 -13.67
C ASP A 213 -1.34 -4.26 -12.20
N GLU A 214 -2.15 -4.98 -11.44
CA GLU A 214 -2.45 -4.68 -10.03
C GLU A 214 -2.87 -3.21 -9.79
N TYR A 215 -3.70 -2.67 -10.68
CA TYR A 215 -4.09 -1.25 -10.66
C TYR A 215 -4.83 -0.83 -9.37
N GLN A 216 -5.43 -1.78 -8.63
CA GLN A 216 -6.05 -1.50 -7.32
C GLN A 216 -5.05 -1.05 -6.24
N ASP A 217 -3.76 -1.27 -6.46
CA ASP A 217 -2.69 -0.90 -5.53
C ASP A 217 -1.97 0.40 -5.95
N SER A 218 -2.50 1.08 -6.98
CA SER A 218 -1.98 2.36 -7.44
C SER A 218 -2.33 3.52 -6.49
N ASN A 219 -1.52 4.58 -6.53
CA ASN A 219 -1.74 5.82 -5.81
C ASN A 219 -1.88 7.01 -6.78
N GLU A 220 -2.22 8.19 -6.25
CA GLU A 220 -2.43 9.39 -7.06
C GLU A 220 -1.18 9.85 -7.82
N ILE A 221 0.02 9.71 -7.24
CA ILE A 221 1.29 10.07 -7.91
C ILE A 221 1.51 9.18 -9.15
N GLN A 222 1.24 7.89 -9.02
CA GLN A 222 1.33 6.93 -10.12
C GLN A 222 0.27 7.21 -11.19
N GLU A 223 -0.96 7.55 -10.78
CA GLU A 223 -2.03 7.96 -11.70
C GLU A 223 -1.63 9.22 -12.50
N GLN A 224 -1.08 10.24 -11.85
CA GLN A 224 -0.57 11.43 -12.53
C GLN A 224 0.62 11.11 -13.44
N THR A 225 1.50 10.20 -13.02
CA THR A 225 2.61 9.71 -13.86
C THR A 225 2.07 9.07 -15.14
N ILE A 226 1.07 8.18 -15.02
CA ILE A 226 0.38 7.55 -16.15
C ILE A 226 -0.26 8.61 -17.05
N TYR A 227 -0.94 9.60 -16.45
CA TYR A 227 -1.55 10.70 -17.18
C TYR A 227 -0.53 11.46 -18.04
N HIS A 228 0.66 11.77 -17.51
CA HIS A 228 1.69 12.50 -18.26
C HIS A 228 2.37 11.64 -19.33
N ILE A 229 2.63 10.36 -19.10
CA ILE A 229 3.30 9.51 -20.12
C ILE A 229 2.34 8.98 -21.20
N ALA A 230 1.04 8.96 -20.92
CA ALA A 230 0.04 8.48 -21.87
C ALA A 230 -0.26 9.54 -22.94
N ARG A 231 -0.47 9.07 -24.16
CA ARG A 231 -1.00 9.94 -25.23
C ARG A 231 -2.39 10.42 -24.83
N LYS A 232 -2.73 11.64 -25.24
CA LYS A 232 -4.01 12.25 -24.89
C LYS A 232 -4.86 12.59 -26.11
N VAL A 233 -6.17 12.42 -25.97
CA VAL A 233 -7.16 12.91 -26.94
C VAL A 233 -8.20 13.71 -26.16
N LYS A 234 -8.34 15.01 -26.46
CA LYS A 234 -9.21 15.95 -25.73
C LYS A 234 -8.91 16.00 -24.22
N GLY A 235 -7.62 16.05 -23.86
CA GLY A 235 -7.19 16.11 -22.46
C GLY A 235 -7.39 14.82 -21.66
N ARG A 236 -7.69 13.69 -22.31
CA ARG A 236 -7.86 12.39 -21.65
C ARG A 236 -6.80 11.38 -22.11
N PRO A 237 -6.17 10.63 -21.20
CA PRO A 237 -5.30 9.51 -21.54
C PRO A 237 -5.99 8.50 -22.44
N VAL A 238 -5.31 8.01 -23.47
CA VAL A 238 -5.77 6.94 -24.36
C VAL A 238 -4.73 5.84 -24.45
N ASP A 239 -5.17 4.66 -24.90
CA ASP A 239 -4.32 3.47 -25.08
C ASP A 239 -3.66 2.97 -23.78
N VAL A 240 -4.31 3.24 -22.65
CA VAL A 240 -3.94 2.72 -21.33
C VAL A 240 -4.84 1.53 -20.99
N PHE A 241 -4.24 0.38 -20.74
CA PHE A 241 -4.89 -0.85 -20.34
C PHE A 241 -4.55 -1.16 -18.87
N MET A 242 -5.57 -1.24 -18.04
CA MET A 242 -5.45 -1.45 -16.60
C MET A 242 -6.12 -2.76 -16.21
N VAL A 243 -5.44 -3.59 -15.42
CA VAL A 243 -5.97 -4.83 -14.86
C VAL A 243 -5.84 -4.77 -13.34
N GLY A 244 -6.85 -5.28 -12.63
CA GLY A 244 -6.83 -5.33 -11.19
C GLY A 244 -8.15 -5.82 -10.60
N ASP A 245 -8.18 -5.93 -9.29
CA ASP A 245 -9.36 -6.33 -8.51
C ASP A 245 -9.42 -5.57 -7.18
N VAL A 246 -10.41 -4.69 -7.01
CA VAL A 246 -10.62 -3.91 -5.77
C VAL A 246 -10.67 -4.82 -4.54
N LYS A 247 -11.22 -6.05 -4.67
CA LYS A 247 -11.32 -7.02 -3.57
C LYS A 247 -9.97 -7.52 -3.07
N GLN A 248 -8.90 -7.25 -3.80
CA GLN A 248 -7.53 -7.67 -3.51
C GLN A 248 -6.64 -6.50 -3.07
N SER A 249 -7.18 -5.28 -2.94
CA SER A 249 -6.41 -4.14 -2.44
C SER A 249 -6.03 -4.37 -0.98
N ILE A 250 -4.74 -4.54 -0.72
CA ILE A 250 -4.19 -4.82 0.62
C ILE A 250 -3.06 -3.85 1.00
N TYR A 251 -2.77 -2.86 0.17
CA TYR A 251 -1.65 -1.93 0.32
C TYR A 251 -2.05 -0.50 0.73
N GLN A 252 -3.23 -0.30 1.33
CA GLN A 252 -3.66 1.01 1.83
C GLN A 252 -2.68 1.63 2.85
N PHE A 253 -1.94 0.80 3.61
CA PHE A 253 -0.89 1.26 4.52
C PHE A 253 0.34 1.87 3.81
N ARG A 254 0.51 1.58 2.52
CA ARG A 254 1.45 2.25 1.61
C ARG A 254 0.78 3.35 0.79
N HIS A 255 -0.42 3.72 1.21
CA HIS A 255 -1.26 4.69 0.55
C HIS A 255 -1.70 4.28 -0.86
N ALA A 256 -1.92 2.99 -1.14
CA ALA A 256 -2.74 2.64 -2.29
C ALA A 256 -4.16 3.26 -2.14
N ASP A 257 -4.71 3.78 -3.23
CA ASP A 257 -6.06 4.34 -3.25
C ASP A 257 -7.00 3.48 -4.13
N PRO A 258 -7.72 2.51 -3.53
CA PRO A 258 -8.63 1.65 -4.28
C PRO A 258 -9.82 2.42 -4.88
N THR A 259 -10.10 3.65 -4.42
CA THR A 259 -11.19 4.47 -4.96
C THR A 259 -10.92 4.90 -6.40
N LEU A 260 -9.65 5.08 -6.79
CA LEU A 260 -9.25 5.34 -8.19
C LEU A 260 -9.75 4.24 -9.14
N PHE A 261 -9.56 2.97 -8.73
CA PHE A 261 -10.07 1.83 -9.48
C PHE A 261 -11.60 1.80 -9.44
N ALA A 262 -12.21 1.93 -8.26
CA ALA A 262 -13.65 1.83 -8.08
C ALA A 262 -14.40 2.90 -8.89
N ASP A 263 -13.88 4.12 -8.95
CA ASP A 263 -14.46 5.22 -9.72
C ASP A 263 -14.37 4.94 -11.22
N LYS A 264 -13.21 4.55 -11.74
CA LYS A 264 -13.09 4.12 -13.15
C LYS A 264 -14.02 2.96 -13.46
N TYR A 265 -14.08 1.97 -12.59
CA TYR A 265 -14.98 0.82 -12.73
C TYR A 265 -16.45 1.24 -12.80
N ASN A 266 -16.89 2.19 -11.98
CA ASN A 266 -18.28 2.66 -11.95
C ASN A 266 -18.64 3.52 -13.16
N HIS A 267 -17.69 4.33 -13.67
CA HIS A 267 -17.92 5.23 -14.80
C HIS A 267 -17.72 4.57 -16.17
N TYR A 268 -16.87 3.55 -16.28
CA TYR A 268 -16.56 2.93 -17.56
C TYR A 268 -17.72 2.06 -18.08
N GLY A 269 -17.97 2.17 -19.39
CA GLY A 269 -19.02 1.40 -20.05
C GLY A 269 -18.61 -0.08 -20.17
N ILE A 270 -19.58 -0.99 -20.02
CA ILE A 270 -19.34 -2.41 -20.30
C ILE A 270 -19.00 -2.58 -21.78
N ASP A 271 -17.93 -3.32 -22.06
CA ASP A 271 -17.54 -3.62 -23.43
C ASP A 271 -18.70 -4.24 -24.24
N PRO A 272 -19.05 -3.73 -25.43
CA PRO A 272 -20.06 -4.31 -26.31
C PRO A 272 -19.90 -5.81 -26.60
N ILE A 273 -18.66 -6.31 -26.68
CA ILE A 273 -18.37 -7.74 -26.88
C ILE A 273 -18.75 -8.50 -25.61
N GLU A 274 -18.35 -8.01 -24.44
CA GLU A 274 -18.74 -8.57 -23.13
C GLU A 274 -20.27 -8.57 -22.96
N LYS A 275 -20.94 -7.49 -23.37
CA LYS A 275 -22.41 -7.40 -23.34
C LYS A 275 -23.06 -8.51 -24.18
N ARG A 276 -22.53 -8.79 -25.38
CA ARG A 276 -23.03 -9.86 -26.27
C ARG A 276 -22.74 -11.25 -25.71
N LEU A 277 -21.53 -11.49 -25.20
CA LEU A 277 -21.16 -12.77 -24.57
C LEU A 277 -22.03 -13.11 -23.35
N ARG A 278 -22.53 -12.10 -22.63
CA ARG A 278 -23.45 -12.29 -21.50
C ARG A 278 -24.90 -12.56 -21.91
N THR A 279 -25.35 -12.00 -23.04
CA THR A 279 -26.74 -12.15 -23.51
C THR A 279 -26.95 -13.37 -24.40
N GLU A 280 -25.94 -13.78 -25.16
CA GLU A 280 -26.02 -14.92 -26.06
C GLU A 280 -25.38 -16.14 -25.41
N LYS A 281 -26.12 -17.25 -25.25
CA LYS A 281 -25.55 -18.57 -24.96
C LYS A 281 -24.68 -18.98 -26.15
N THR A 282 -23.46 -18.46 -26.25
CA THR A 282 -22.66 -18.60 -27.47
C THR A 282 -21.67 -19.74 -27.32
N ASP A 283 -21.88 -20.77 -28.13
CA ASP A 283 -20.92 -21.81 -28.41
C ASP A 283 -19.63 -21.22 -28.98
N LYS A 284 -18.52 -21.88 -28.63
CA LYS A 284 -17.12 -21.50 -28.88
C LYS A 284 -16.76 -21.13 -30.34
N TYR A 285 -17.65 -21.43 -31.30
CA TYR A 285 -17.46 -21.23 -32.74
C TYR A 285 -17.98 -19.88 -33.29
N HIS A 286 -18.54 -18.99 -32.45
CA HIS A 286 -18.99 -17.65 -32.87
C HIS A 286 -17.95 -16.51 -32.72
N LEU A 287 -16.82 -16.77 -32.04
CA LEU A 287 -15.76 -15.79 -31.80
C LEU A 287 -15.09 -15.28 -33.10
N GLU A 288 -14.84 -16.16 -34.07
CA GLU A 288 -14.24 -15.76 -35.36
C GLU A 288 -15.17 -14.87 -36.21
N GLY A 289 -16.49 -15.07 -36.12
CA GLY A 289 -17.49 -14.22 -36.77
C GLY A 289 -17.59 -12.84 -36.12
N LEU A 290 -17.54 -12.79 -34.79
CA LEU A 290 -17.52 -11.55 -33.99
C LEU A 290 -16.25 -10.71 -34.23
N MET A 291 -15.09 -11.34 -34.48
CA MET A 291 -13.86 -10.60 -34.81
C MET A 291 -13.88 -9.98 -36.22
N LYS A 292 -14.63 -10.57 -37.17
CA LYS A 292 -14.75 -10.06 -38.54
C LYS A 292 -15.72 -8.88 -38.67
N THR A 293 -16.84 -8.90 -37.96
CA THR A 293 -17.81 -7.77 -37.90
C THR A 293 -17.44 -6.73 -36.84
N GLY A 294 -16.65 -7.12 -35.84
CA GLY A 294 -16.17 -6.25 -34.76
C GLY A 294 -15.28 -5.11 -35.21
N ARG A 295 -14.67 -5.11 -36.41
CA ARG A 295 -13.82 -3.99 -36.85
C ARG A 295 -14.56 -2.64 -36.97
N GLN A 296 -15.87 -2.66 -37.27
CA GLN A 296 -16.69 -1.45 -37.39
C GLN A 296 -17.19 -0.97 -36.01
N ASP A 297 -17.61 -1.91 -35.16
CA ASP A 297 -18.04 -1.64 -33.77
C ASP A 297 -16.87 -1.23 -32.87
N VAL A 298 -15.69 -1.81 -33.06
CA VAL A 298 -14.44 -1.40 -32.42
C VAL A 298 -14.07 0.01 -32.84
N ARG A 299 -14.19 0.38 -34.13
CA ARG A 299 -13.90 1.74 -34.61
C ARG A 299 -14.79 2.83 -34.00
N ASN A 300 -16.09 2.56 -33.83
CA ASN A 300 -17.01 3.51 -33.20
C ASN A 300 -16.93 3.48 -31.66
N SER A 301 -16.54 2.35 -31.08
CA SER A 301 -16.41 2.16 -29.63
C SER A 301 -15.04 2.56 -29.06
N LEU A 302 -14.01 2.76 -29.90
CA LEU A 302 -12.69 3.28 -29.52
C LEU A 302 -12.71 4.73 -28.99
N ARG A 303 -13.89 5.34 -28.84
CA ARG A 303 -14.05 6.72 -28.34
C ARG A 303 -14.42 6.82 -26.85
N ASN A 304 -14.80 5.70 -26.22
CA ASN A 304 -15.28 5.70 -24.84
C ASN A 304 -14.51 4.68 -24.00
N ASP A 305 -14.31 5.01 -22.73
CA ASP A 305 -13.66 4.14 -21.75
C ASP A 305 -14.47 2.85 -21.53
N ARG A 306 -13.76 1.71 -21.47
CA ARG A 306 -14.35 0.37 -21.45
C ARG A 306 -13.90 -0.42 -20.23
N LYS A 307 -14.82 -1.25 -19.70
CA LYS A 307 -14.49 -2.28 -18.71
C LYS A 307 -14.87 -3.69 -19.20
N ILE A 308 -14.05 -4.65 -18.83
CA ILE A 308 -14.21 -6.08 -19.09
C ILE A 308 -14.20 -6.80 -17.74
N LEU A 309 -15.11 -7.75 -17.54
CA LEU A 309 -15.26 -8.47 -16.28
C LEU A 309 -14.86 -9.93 -16.45
N LEU A 310 -13.81 -10.35 -15.76
CA LEU A 310 -13.33 -11.73 -15.79
C LEU A 310 -13.81 -12.47 -14.53
N SER A 311 -14.88 -13.24 -14.65
CA SER A 311 -15.51 -13.91 -13.50
C SER A 311 -15.14 -15.40 -13.33
N VAL A 312 -14.43 -15.98 -14.31
CA VAL A 312 -14.03 -17.39 -14.30
C VAL A 312 -12.64 -17.54 -13.68
N ASN A 313 -12.55 -18.38 -12.65
CA ASN A 313 -11.33 -18.73 -11.96
C ASN A 313 -10.68 -19.96 -12.62
N TYR A 314 -9.45 -19.78 -13.10
CA TYR A 314 -8.64 -20.84 -13.71
C TYR A 314 -7.54 -21.38 -12.77
N ARG A 315 -7.49 -20.91 -11.52
CA ARG A 315 -6.39 -21.17 -10.58
C ARG A 315 -6.74 -22.24 -9.55
N SER A 316 -7.98 -22.21 -9.05
CA SER A 316 -8.38 -22.95 -7.85
C SER A 316 -9.49 -23.94 -8.13
N GLN A 317 -9.52 -25.00 -7.31
CA GLN A 317 -10.55 -26.04 -7.34
C GLN A 317 -11.83 -25.58 -6.62
N GLN A 318 -12.96 -26.20 -6.94
CA GLN A 318 -14.28 -25.85 -6.40
C GLN A 318 -14.31 -25.66 -4.88
N PRO A 319 -13.73 -26.55 -4.04
CA PRO A 319 -13.81 -26.39 -2.58
C PRO A 319 -13.17 -25.10 -2.05
N VAL A 320 -12.14 -24.60 -2.73
CA VAL A 320 -11.51 -23.32 -2.37
C VAL A 320 -12.43 -22.15 -2.75
N LEU A 321 -13.03 -22.21 -3.94
CA LEU A 321 -13.95 -21.16 -4.41
C LEU A 321 -15.18 -21.07 -3.51
N ASP A 322 -15.74 -22.21 -3.10
CA ASP A 322 -16.91 -22.26 -2.23
C ASP A 322 -16.61 -21.67 -0.84
N ALA A 323 -15.46 -22.04 -0.26
CA ALA A 323 -15.03 -21.48 1.03
C ALA A 323 -14.84 -19.96 0.98
N VAL A 324 -14.17 -19.46 -0.06
CA VAL A 324 -13.96 -18.01 -0.26
C VAL A 324 -15.30 -17.30 -0.46
N ASN A 325 -16.15 -17.80 -1.36
CA ASN A 325 -17.47 -17.23 -1.61
C ASN A 325 -18.34 -17.19 -0.35
N TYR A 326 -18.31 -18.26 0.47
CA TYR A 326 -19.08 -18.36 1.71
C TYR A 326 -18.65 -17.32 2.75
N ILE A 327 -17.34 -17.18 2.96
CA ILE A 327 -16.80 -16.20 3.91
C ILE A 327 -17.14 -14.78 3.46
N PHE A 328 -16.75 -14.40 2.24
CA PHE A 328 -16.85 -13.00 1.79
C PHE A 328 -18.28 -12.53 1.54
N GLN A 329 -19.21 -13.42 1.20
CA GLN A 329 -20.63 -13.06 1.13
C GLN A 329 -21.18 -12.55 2.48
N SER A 330 -20.58 -12.99 3.60
CA SER A 330 -21.04 -12.64 4.94
C SER A 330 -20.31 -11.44 5.53
N VAL A 331 -19.05 -11.21 5.14
CA VAL A 331 -18.19 -10.18 5.77
C VAL A 331 -17.89 -8.96 4.90
N MET A 332 -17.93 -9.10 3.57
CA MET A 332 -17.55 -8.01 2.64
C MET A 332 -18.81 -7.26 2.18
N ILE A 333 -19.24 -6.33 3.03
CA ILE A 333 -20.31 -5.36 2.79
C ILE A 333 -19.71 -3.97 2.55
N LYS A 334 -20.48 -3.07 1.93
CA LYS A 334 -19.98 -1.75 1.49
C LYS A 334 -19.44 -0.91 2.66
N GLU A 335 -20.01 -1.06 3.84
CA GLU A 335 -19.66 -0.30 5.04
C GLU A 335 -18.35 -0.75 5.70
N VAL A 336 -17.96 -2.02 5.49
CA VAL A 336 -16.79 -2.63 6.16
C VAL A 336 -15.66 -2.92 5.17
N GLY A 337 -15.99 -3.19 3.90
CA GLY A 337 -15.02 -3.59 2.88
C GLY A 337 -15.05 -2.74 1.61
N ASP A 338 -15.70 -1.57 1.63
CA ASP A 338 -15.86 -0.59 0.52
C ASP A 338 -16.61 -1.10 -0.73
N ILE A 339 -16.69 -2.42 -0.90
CA ILE A 339 -17.38 -3.12 -1.98
C ILE A 339 -18.29 -4.21 -1.38
N ALA A 340 -19.48 -4.36 -1.94
CA ALA A 340 -20.40 -5.43 -1.56
C ALA A 340 -20.09 -6.70 -2.38
N TYR A 341 -19.92 -7.84 -1.70
CA TYR A 341 -19.69 -9.13 -2.36
C TYR A 341 -20.98 -9.75 -2.88
N GLY A 342 -21.40 -9.34 -4.08
CA GLY A 342 -22.62 -9.78 -4.74
C GLY A 342 -22.41 -10.90 -5.77
N PRO A 343 -23.48 -11.29 -6.50
CA PRO A 343 -23.40 -12.34 -7.53
C PRO A 343 -22.40 -12.06 -8.66
N LYS A 344 -22.05 -10.80 -8.92
CA LYS A 344 -21.10 -10.42 -9.97
C LYS A 344 -19.65 -10.60 -9.52
N GLU A 345 -19.43 -10.54 -8.21
CA GLU A 345 -18.13 -10.57 -7.55
C GLU A 345 -17.71 -11.98 -7.12
N ARG A 346 -18.67 -12.92 -7.15
CA ARG A 346 -18.44 -14.34 -6.85
C ARG A 346 -17.39 -14.96 -7.78
N LEU A 347 -16.55 -15.81 -7.18
CA LEU A 347 -15.60 -16.62 -7.94
C LEU A 347 -16.33 -17.81 -8.58
N ASN A 348 -16.21 -17.95 -9.89
CA ASN A 348 -16.85 -19.05 -10.64
C ASN A 348 -15.80 -20.06 -11.09
N PRO A 349 -16.08 -21.37 -10.99
CA PRO A 349 -15.15 -22.39 -11.47
C PRO A 349 -14.98 -22.34 -12.99
N ARG A 350 -13.83 -22.84 -13.45
CA ARG A 350 -13.61 -23.13 -14.86
C ARG A 350 -14.64 -24.15 -15.36
N PRO A 351 -15.35 -23.88 -16.47
CA PRO A 351 -16.23 -24.86 -17.09
C PRO A 351 -15.48 -26.13 -17.50
N GLY A 352 -16.02 -27.30 -17.15
CA GLY A 352 -15.44 -28.62 -17.49
C GLY A 352 -14.20 -29.00 -16.68
N LEU A 353 -13.96 -28.36 -15.52
CA LEU A 353 -12.91 -28.77 -14.60
C LEU A 353 -13.30 -30.10 -13.94
N ASP A 354 -12.47 -31.13 -14.12
CA ASP A 354 -12.63 -32.41 -13.43
C ASP A 354 -12.07 -32.31 -12.00
N PRO A 355 -12.88 -32.47 -10.94
CA PRO A 355 -12.41 -32.45 -9.56
C PRO A 355 -11.33 -33.50 -9.25
N SER A 356 -11.29 -34.59 -10.03
CA SER A 356 -10.31 -35.67 -9.89
C SER A 356 -8.94 -35.37 -10.53
N SER A 357 -8.78 -34.23 -11.21
CA SER A 357 -7.51 -33.79 -11.84
C SER A 357 -6.41 -33.37 -10.84
N CYS A 358 -6.66 -33.45 -9.53
CA CYS A 358 -5.69 -33.07 -8.51
C CYS A 358 -4.61 -34.14 -8.32
N LYS A 359 -3.35 -33.72 -8.11
CA LYS A 359 -2.21 -34.64 -7.88
C LYS A 359 -2.35 -35.51 -6.62
N GLY A 360 -3.08 -35.06 -5.60
CA GLY A 360 -3.17 -35.73 -4.30
C GLY A 360 -4.25 -36.80 -4.23
N LYS A 361 -3.94 -37.91 -3.56
CA LYS A 361 -4.86 -39.05 -3.36
C LYS A 361 -6.15 -38.68 -2.59
N SER A 362 -6.06 -37.72 -1.68
CA SER A 362 -7.17 -37.28 -0.83
C SER A 362 -8.14 -36.32 -1.52
N GLY A 363 -7.83 -35.88 -2.75
CA GLY A 363 -8.61 -34.86 -3.47
C GLY A 363 -8.52 -33.46 -2.82
N PRO A 364 -9.13 -32.44 -3.45
CA PRO A 364 -9.14 -31.08 -2.90
C PRO A 364 -10.12 -30.96 -1.73
N SER A 365 -9.69 -30.37 -0.62
CA SER A 365 -10.54 -30.09 0.54
C SER A 365 -10.18 -28.75 1.18
N CYS A 366 -11.17 -28.05 1.74
CA CYS A 366 -10.96 -26.91 2.61
C CYS A 366 -11.43 -27.28 4.03
N GLY A 367 -10.68 -26.89 5.05
CA GLY A 367 -11.00 -27.21 6.44
C GLY A 367 -10.54 -26.11 7.39
N LEU A 368 -11.25 -26.00 8.51
CA LEU A 368 -10.92 -25.10 9.61
C LEU A 368 -10.51 -25.95 10.81
N THR A 369 -9.35 -25.66 11.39
CA THR A 369 -8.90 -26.28 12.65
C THR A 369 -8.81 -25.21 13.71
N VAL A 370 -9.43 -25.46 14.86
CA VAL A 370 -9.37 -24.59 16.04
C VAL A 370 -8.54 -25.29 17.10
N ILE A 371 -7.48 -24.64 17.58
CA ILE A 371 -6.65 -25.12 18.68
C ILE A 371 -7.08 -24.36 19.94
N GLU A 372 -7.63 -25.10 20.90
CA GLU A 372 -8.10 -24.56 22.18
C GLU A 372 -7.06 -24.77 23.30
N ASN A 373 -7.27 -24.15 24.45
CA ASN A 373 -6.47 -24.36 25.67
C ASN A 373 -4.99 -23.96 25.58
N CYS A 374 -4.69 -22.84 24.91
CA CYS A 374 -3.34 -22.28 24.86
C CYS A 374 -3.04 -21.46 26.12
N GLN A 375 -1.90 -21.70 26.78
CA GLN A 375 -1.53 -20.96 28.00
C GLN A 375 -1.12 -19.51 27.70
N THR A 376 -0.51 -19.29 26.53
CA THR A 376 -0.08 -17.98 26.04
C THR A 376 -0.24 -17.92 24.52
N THR A 377 -0.24 -16.73 23.94
CA THR A 377 -0.30 -16.53 22.48
C THR A 377 0.87 -17.21 21.76
N ALA A 378 2.10 -17.10 22.28
CA ALA A 378 3.27 -17.72 21.69
C ALA A 378 3.21 -19.26 21.74
N ASP A 379 2.69 -19.82 22.85
CA ASP A 379 2.46 -21.25 22.95
C ASP A 379 1.41 -21.73 21.95
N GLY A 380 0.32 -20.97 21.75
CA GLY A 380 -0.69 -21.27 20.74
C GLY A 380 -0.13 -21.30 19.31
N ILE A 381 0.67 -20.30 18.94
CA ILE A 381 1.33 -20.25 17.62
C ILE A 381 2.28 -21.44 17.44
N ARG A 382 3.00 -21.86 18.49
CA ARG A 382 3.87 -23.03 18.44
C ARG A 382 3.07 -24.32 18.23
N GLN A 383 1.98 -24.51 18.98
CA GLN A 383 1.08 -25.66 18.81
C GLN A 383 0.47 -25.70 17.41
N GLU A 384 0.12 -24.54 16.85
CA GLU A 384 -0.31 -24.38 15.46
C GLU A 384 0.78 -24.84 14.49
N GLY A 385 2.03 -24.40 14.68
CA GLY A 385 3.19 -24.84 13.89
C GLY A 385 3.41 -26.35 13.93
N GLU A 386 3.27 -26.99 15.10
CA GLU A 386 3.36 -28.45 15.25
C GLU A 386 2.23 -29.17 14.50
N PHE A 387 1.00 -28.66 14.58
CA PHE A 387 -0.15 -29.20 13.85
C PHE A 387 0.04 -29.07 12.33
N ILE A 388 0.49 -27.91 11.87
CA ILE A 388 0.83 -27.66 10.46
C ILE A 388 1.91 -28.66 10.03
N GLY A 389 2.98 -28.82 10.80
CA GLY A 389 4.06 -29.76 10.46
C GLY A 389 3.59 -31.21 10.37
N LYS A 390 2.74 -31.68 11.29
CA LYS A 390 2.12 -33.02 11.21
C LYS A 390 1.25 -33.16 9.95
N THR A 391 0.54 -32.11 9.57
CA THR A 391 -0.30 -32.08 8.36
C THR A 391 0.55 -32.13 7.09
N ILE A 392 1.60 -31.31 7.00
CA ILE A 392 2.57 -31.33 5.90
C ILE A 392 3.21 -32.71 5.77
N GLY A 393 3.68 -33.29 6.89
CA GLY A 393 4.27 -34.62 6.89
C GLY A 393 3.32 -35.70 6.36
N ARG A 394 2.01 -35.58 6.62
CA ARG A 394 0.98 -36.47 6.05
C ARG A 394 0.83 -36.25 4.55
N LEU A 395 0.72 -35.01 4.10
CA LEU A 395 0.56 -34.66 2.68
C LEU A 395 1.74 -35.15 1.83
N VAL A 396 2.96 -34.99 2.33
CA VAL A 396 4.18 -35.44 1.62
C VAL A 396 4.29 -36.97 1.63
N LYS A 397 4.11 -37.62 2.79
CA LYS A 397 4.32 -39.08 2.91
C LYS A 397 3.18 -39.92 2.33
N LYS A 398 1.92 -39.51 2.50
CA LYS A 398 0.75 -40.30 2.11
C LYS A 398 0.16 -39.89 0.77
N ASP A 399 0.09 -38.58 0.53
CA ASP A 399 -0.65 -38.01 -0.61
C ASP A 399 0.26 -37.67 -1.80
N GLY A 400 1.58 -37.75 -1.62
CA GLY A 400 2.56 -37.64 -2.71
C GLY A 400 2.95 -36.21 -3.10
N TYR A 401 2.60 -35.21 -2.28
CA TYR A 401 3.00 -33.83 -2.50
C TYR A 401 4.49 -33.60 -2.25
N GLN A 402 5.08 -32.59 -2.89
CA GLN A 402 6.43 -32.13 -2.60
C GLN A 402 6.38 -30.90 -1.68
N TYR A 403 7.45 -30.62 -0.93
CA TYR A 403 7.50 -29.46 -0.04
C TYR A 403 7.28 -28.13 -0.76
N HIS A 404 7.74 -28.01 -2.01
CA HIS A 404 7.54 -26.79 -2.81
C HIS A 404 6.09 -26.60 -3.30
N ASP A 405 5.23 -27.60 -3.17
CA ASP A 405 3.79 -27.49 -3.48
C ASP A 405 2.99 -26.88 -2.31
N ILE A 406 3.62 -26.69 -1.15
CA ILE A 406 2.97 -26.29 0.10
C ILE A 406 3.44 -24.91 0.53
N VAL A 407 2.47 -24.01 0.78
CA VAL A 407 2.72 -22.65 1.27
C VAL A 407 1.95 -22.43 2.56
N VAL A 408 2.60 -21.86 3.57
CA VAL A 408 1.97 -21.42 4.83
C VAL A 408 1.93 -19.90 4.82
N LEU A 409 0.72 -19.33 4.78
CA LEU A 409 0.52 -17.88 4.80
C LEU A 409 0.21 -17.41 6.22
N VAL A 410 0.97 -16.43 6.70
CA VAL A 410 0.83 -15.84 8.05
C VAL A 410 0.64 -14.34 7.95
N ARG A 411 -0.01 -13.74 8.95
CA ARG A 411 -0.25 -12.30 8.97
C ARG A 411 1.02 -11.49 9.30
N THR A 412 1.89 -12.01 10.17
CA THR A 412 3.10 -11.32 10.63
C THR A 412 4.34 -12.18 10.45
N ALA A 413 5.49 -11.53 10.23
CA ALA A 413 6.78 -12.21 10.12
C ALA A 413 7.18 -12.94 11.41
N GLU A 414 6.79 -12.42 12.57
CA GLU A 414 7.07 -13.04 13.87
C GLU A 414 6.37 -14.40 14.01
N THR A 415 5.07 -14.47 13.68
CA THR A 415 4.32 -15.73 13.65
C THR A 415 4.97 -16.71 12.68
N GLY A 416 5.38 -16.24 11.50
CA GLY A 416 6.09 -17.05 10.51
C GLY A 416 7.39 -17.66 11.04
N ARG A 417 8.17 -16.91 11.83
CA ARG A 417 9.40 -17.40 12.46
C ARG A 417 9.12 -18.51 13.47
N ILE A 418 8.15 -18.32 14.37
CA ILE A 418 7.81 -19.33 15.40
C ILE A 418 7.33 -20.62 14.73
N ILE A 419 6.50 -20.51 13.69
CA ILE A 419 6.04 -21.68 12.92
C ILE A 419 7.21 -22.35 12.19
N ALA A 420 8.09 -21.58 11.56
CA ALA A 420 9.26 -22.13 10.87
C ALA A 420 10.19 -22.89 11.82
N ASP A 421 10.39 -22.40 13.05
CA ASP A 421 11.17 -23.09 14.08
C ASP A 421 10.51 -24.42 14.48
N ALA A 422 9.18 -24.44 14.67
CA ALA A 422 8.42 -25.67 14.96
C ALA A 422 8.48 -26.69 13.81
N LEU A 423 8.41 -26.23 12.55
CA LEU A 423 8.60 -27.08 11.37
C LEU A 423 10.02 -27.63 11.27
N GLY A 424 11.03 -26.84 11.62
CA GLY A 424 12.42 -27.25 11.68
C GLY A 424 12.68 -28.38 12.67
N GLN A 425 12.02 -28.36 13.84
CA GLN A 425 12.08 -29.46 14.82
C GLN A 425 11.52 -30.78 14.28
N LEU A 426 10.59 -30.71 13.32
CA LEU A 426 10.02 -31.86 12.62
C LEU A 426 10.82 -32.25 11.35
N SER A 427 11.99 -31.65 11.13
CA SER A 427 12.83 -31.86 9.94
C SER A 427 12.14 -31.52 8.62
N ILE A 428 11.21 -30.56 8.64
CA ILE A 428 10.55 -30.04 7.43
C ILE A 428 11.34 -28.82 6.93
N PRO A 429 11.82 -28.81 5.68
CA PRO A 429 12.52 -27.66 5.12
C PRO A 429 11.54 -26.49 4.97
N CYS A 430 11.76 -25.41 5.73
CA CYS A 430 10.93 -24.22 5.71
C CYS A 430 11.79 -22.97 5.50
N TYR A 431 11.30 -22.06 4.67
CA TYR A 431 11.89 -20.74 4.45
C TYR A 431 10.89 -19.69 4.92
N ALA A 432 11.21 -18.97 5.99
CA ALA A 432 10.46 -17.79 6.42
C ALA A 432 11.19 -16.53 5.93
N GLU A 433 10.58 -15.81 4.99
CA GLU A 433 11.13 -14.55 4.48
C GLU A 433 11.08 -13.50 5.60
N SER A 434 12.24 -13.17 6.18
CA SER A 434 12.38 -11.99 7.04
C SER A 434 13.12 -10.91 6.26
N LYS A 435 12.36 -10.00 5.63
CA LYS A 435 12.89 -8.84 4.90
C LYS A 435 13.90 -8.04 5.75
N GLU A 436 13.67 -7.97 7.06
CA GLU A 436 14.52 -7.21 7.97
C GLU A 436 15.86 -7.88 8.29
N ASN A 437 15.99 -9.21 8.21
CA ASN A 437 17.22 -9.89 8.65
C ASN A 437 18.20 -10.23 7.51
N PHE A 438 17.76 -10.31 6.25
CA PHE A 438 18.66 -10.65 5.15
C PHE A 438 19.58 -9.48 4.77
N TYR A 439 19.01 -8.32 4.42
CA TYR A 439 19.79 -7.15 4.00
C TYR A 439 20.51 -6.44 5.16
N SER A 440 20.11 -6.72 6.40
CA SER A 440 20.80 -6.21 7.59
C SER A 440 21.97 -7.09 8.02
N ALA A 441 22.06 -8.34 7.54
CA ALA A 441 23.18 -9.22 7.81
C ALA A 441 24.48 -8.55 7.34
N LEU A 442 25.50 -8.55 8.20
CA LEU A 442 26.74 -7.79 7.98
C LEU A 442 27.38 -8.12 6.63
N GLU A 443 27.45 -9.41 6.28
CA GLU A 443 28.01 -9.89 5.02
C GLU A 443 27.24 -9.42 3.78
N ILE A 444 25.90 -9.37 3.88
CA ILE A 444 25.07 -8.85 2.79
C ILE A 444 25.22 -7.34 2.69
N ARG A 445 25.16 -6.63 3.81
CA ARG A 445 25.30 -5.18 3.85
C ARG A 445 26.64 -4.72 3.29
N THR A 446 27.74 -5.39 3.62
CA THR A 446 29.08 -5.09 3.06
C THR A 446 29.10 -5.27 1.54
N MET A 447 28.53 -6.37 1.02
CA MET A 447 28.49 -6.61 -0.42
C MET A 447 27.57 -5.64 -1.16
N ILE A 448 26.40 -5.32 -0.60
CA ILE A 448 25.49 -4.31 -1.16
C ILE A 448 26.15 -2.93 -1.15
N ASN A 449 26.86 -2.56 -0.08
CA ASN A 449 27.60 -1.31 -0.05
C ASN A 449 28.72 -1.29 -1.11
N LEU A 450 29.43 -2.39 -1.31
CA LEU A 450 30.44 -2.49 -2.38
C LEU A 450 29.82 -2.28 -3.76
N LEU A 451 28.71 -2.96 -4.05
CA LEU A 451 27.96 -2.78 -5.30
C LEU A 451 27.50 -1.33 -5.49
N ARG A 452 26.99 -0.69 -4.44
CA ARG A 452 26.61 0.73 -4.45
C ARG A 452 27.77 1.66 -4.73
N VAL A 453 28.94 1.40 -4.15
CA VAL A 453 30.17 2.19 -4.39
C VAL A 453 30.67 1.98 -5.82
N ILE A 454 30.56 0.76 -6.36
CA ILE A 454 30.86 0.45 -7.76
C ILE A 454 29.90 1.17 -8.70
N ASP A 455 28.62 1.32 -8.35
CA ASP A 455 27.67 2.11 -9.13
C ASP A 455 27.97 3.62 -9.02
N ASN A 456 27.89 4.15 -7.80
CA ASN A 456 28.09 5.55 -7.46
C ASN A 456 29.03 5.72 -6.24
N PRO A 457 30.32 6.05 -6.46
CA PRO A 457 31.31 6.17 -5.39
C PRO A 457 31.15 7.46 -4.57
N ARG A 458 30.24 8.37 -4.94
CA ARG A 458 29.96 9.60 -4.18
C ARG A 458 29.01 9.38 -2.99
N GLN A 459 28.66 8.13 -2.69
CA GLN A 459 27.84 7.79 -1.54
C GLN A 459 28.72 7.53 -0.32
N ASP A 460 28.77 8.49 0.60
CA ASP A 460 29.70 8.46 1.75
C ASP A 460 29.46 7.27 2.68
N ILE A 461 28.21 6.95 3.03
CA ILE A 461 27.91 5.86 3.97
C ILE A 461 28.29 4.48 3.39
N PRO A 462 27.89 4.11 2.16
CA PRO A 462 28.38 2.90 1.51
C PRO A 462 29.90 2.85 1.38
N LEU A 463 30.54 3.96 0.95
CA LEU A 463 31.99 4.02 0.79
C LEU A 463 32.71 3.79 2.12
N LEU A 464 32.31 4.51 3.17
CA LEU A 464 32.83 4.34 4.53
C LEU A 464 32.71 2.89 5.00
N GLY A 465 31.53 2.29 4.81
CA GLY A 465 31.27 0.91 5.22
C GLY A 465 32.13 -0.12 4.48
N VAL A 466 32.53 0.16 3.23
CA VAL A 466 33.44 -0.70 2.46
C VAL A 466 34.88 -0.48 2.88
N LEU A 467 35.32 0.76 3.10
CA LEU A 467 36.66 1.11 3.54
C LEU A 467 37.01 0.44 4.89
N LEU A 468 36.09 0.48 5.86
CA LEU A 468 36.22 -0.19 7.17
C LEU A 468 36.09 -1.71 7.12
N SER A 469 35.56 -2.26 6.04
CA SER A 469 35.41 -3.70 5.91
C SER A 469 36.74 -4.38 5.58
N PRO A 470 36.85 -5.71 5.72
CA PRO A 470 38.02 -6.47 5.26
C PRO A 470 38.36 -6.26 3.77
N ILE A 471 37.41 -5.78 2.96
CA ILE A 471 37.62 -5.46 1.55
C ILE A 471 38.47 -4.19 1.40
N GLY A 472 38.19 -3.16 2.18
CA GLY A 472 38.93 -1.89 2.20
C GLY A 472 40.17 -1.91 3.09
N GLY A 473 40.10 -2.61 4.23
CA GLY A 473 41.23 -2.81 5.15
C GLY A 473 41.70 -1.55 5.88
N MET A 474 40.87 -0.52 5.94
CA MET A 474 41.17 0.74 6.65
C MET A 474 40.67 0.69 8.09
N THR A 475 41.41 1.32 8.99
CA THR A 475 41.04 1.51 10.40
C THR A 475 40.36 2.86 10.60
N ASP A 476 39.76 3.08 11.77
CA ASP A 476 39.22 4.39 12.15
C ASP A 476 40.31 5.49 12.12
N GLN A 477 41.55 5.12 12.46
CA GLN A 477 42.70 6.02 12.39
C GLN A 477 43.08 6.37 10.95
N ASP A 478 43.08 5.38 10.04
CA ASP A 478 43.32 5.62 8.61
C ASP A 478 42.31 6.63 8.05
N LEU A 479 41.03 6.50 8.42
CA LEU A 479 39.97 7.40 7.96
C LEU A 479 40.11 8.81 8.55
N ALA A 480 40.48 8.93 9.82
CA ALA A 480 40.75 10.22 10.44
C ALA A 480 41.91 10.93 9.74
N LEU A 481 43.02 10.22 9.49
CA LEU A 481 44.17 10.74 8.75
C LEU A 481 43.79 11.15 7.33
N MET A 482 42.99 10.33 6.63
CA MET A 482 42.48 10.64 5.29
C MET A 482 41.67 11.94 5.28
N ARG A 483 40.81 12.17 6.30
CA ARG A 483 40.04 13.42 6.42
C ARG A 483 40.92 14.61 6.77
N LEU A 484 41.93 14.44 7.62
CA LEU A 484 42.89 15.51 7.96
C LEU A 484 43.75 15.92 6.76
N CYS A 485 44.23 14.94 5.99
CA CYS A 485 44.94 15.15 4.73
C CYS A 485 44.08 15.99 3.76
N ALA A 486 42.81 15.64 3.63
CA ALA A 486 41.89 16.35 2.75
C ALA A 486 41.60 17.79 3.21
N ALA A 487 41.44 18.00 4.52
CA ALA A 487 41.17 19.30 5.13
C ALA A 487 42.29 20.35 4.94
N LYS A 488 43.48 19.94 4.47
CA LYS A 488 44.54 20.87 4.07
C LYS A 488 44.19 21.66 2.80
N ASP A 489 43.17 21.24 2.03
CA ASP A 489 42.66 22.00 0.88
C ASP A 489 41.58 23.02 1.27
N PRO A 490 41.73 24.30 0.92
CA PRO A 490 40.65 25.28 1.06
C PRO A 490 39.46 25.02 0.13
N GLU A 491 39.65 24.31 -0.99
CA GLU A 491 38.56 23.97 -1.95
C GLU A 491 37.96 22.58 -1.72
N HIS A 492 38.32 21.89 -0.63
CA HIS A 492 37.90 20.52 -0.37
C HIS A 492 36.38 20.42 -0.20
N LYS A 493 35.73 19.57 -0.99
CA LYS A 493 34.30 19.26 -0.83
C LYS A 493 34.13 18.21 0.27
N GLU A 494 33.08 18.33 1.07
CA GLU A 494 32.87 17.50 2.28
C GLU A 494 32.71 16.00 2.03
N ILE A 495 32.60 15.56 0.76
CA ILE A 495 32.35 14.18 0.33
C ILE A 495 33.59 13.29 0.55
N LEU A 496 33.37 12.07 1.04
CA LEU A 496 34.41 11.12 1.43
C LEU A 496 35.28 10.67 0.25
N LEU A 497 34.71 10.54 -0.95
CA LEU A 497 35.44 10.15 -2.16
C LEU A 497 36.56 11.13 -2.51
N ASP A 498 36.34 12.42 -2.31
CA ASP A 498 37.34 13.43 -2.64
C ASP A 498 38.51 13.34 -1.64
N SER A 499 38.22 13.06 -0.36
CA SER A 499 39.26 12.80 0.65
C SER A 499 40.09 11.57 0.30
N LEU A 500 39.43 10.50 -0.16
CA LEU A 500 40.09 9.26 -0.57
C LEU A 500 41.00 9.48 -1.80
N LYS A 501 40.55 10.25 -2.80
CA LYS A 501 41.37 10.59 -3.97
C LYS A 501 42.58 11.42 -3.60
N LYS A 502 42.41 12.43 -2.75
CA LYS A 502 43.52 13.27 -2.31
C LYS A 502 44.57 12.47 -1.54
N ALA A 503 44.14 11.62 -0.59
CA ALA A 503 45.06 10.73 0.12
C ALA A 503 45.80 9.77 -0.84
N ALA A 504 45.15 9.29 -1.91
CA ALA A 504 45.80 8.46 -2.91
C ALA A 504 46.81 9.22 -3.78
N GLU A 505 46.62 10.52 -4.01
CA GLU A 505 47.56 11.36 -4.76
C GLU A 505 48.84 11.63 -3.97
N GLU A 506 48.73 11.83 -2.64
CA GLU A 506 49.86 12.05 -1.73
C GLU A 506 50.80 10.82 -1.60
N VAL A 507 50.39 9.64 -2.10
CA VAL A 507 51.27 8.45 -2.18
C VAL A 507 52.58 8.73 -2.93
N LYS A 508 52.59 9.72 -3.84
CA LYS A 508 53.77 10.09 -4.61
C LYS A 508 54.85 10.81 -3.79
N GLU A 509 54.52 11.33 -2.61
CA GLU A 509 55.39 12.15 -1.77
C GLU A 509 55.60 11.53 -0.37
N THR A 510 55.53 10.20 -0.26
CA THR A 510 55.58 9.52 1.05
C THR A 510 56.93 9.57 1.77
N ASP A 511 58.00 10.00 1.11
CA ASP A 511 59.37 9.96 1.65
C ASP A 511 59.59 10.88 2.87
N HIS A 512 58.71 11.86 3.07
CA HIS A 512 58.75 12.79 4.22
C HIS A 512 57.56 12.66 5.16
N MET A 513 56.67 11.68 4.93
CA MET A 513 55.46 11.48 5.71
C MET A 513 55.71 10.55 6.91
N ASP A 514 54.85 10.66 7.92
CA ASP A 514 54.81 9.68 9.00
C ASP A 514 54.50 8.27 8.44
N PRO A 515 55.10 7.19 8.99
CA PRO A 515 54.85 5.83 8.52
C PRO A 515 53.37 5.42 8.47
N GLU A 516 52.55 5.92 9.39
CA GLU A 516 51.11 5.65 9.44
C GLU A 516 50.37 6.39 8.32
N GLU A 517 50.69 7.66 8.09
CA GLU A 517 50.15 8.46 6.98
C GLU A 517 50.52 7.83 5.63
N ALA A 518 51.77 7.43 5.46
CA ALA A 518 52.23 6.77 4.25
C ALA A 518 51.52 5.41 4.02
N ALA A 519 51.24 4.66 5.09
CA ALA A 519 50.48 3.41 5.00
C ALA A 519 49.02 3.64 4.60
N MET A 520 48.37 4.64 5.19
CA MET A 520 47.01 5.05 4.84
C MET A 520 46.91 5.46 3.37
N CYS A 521 47.83 6.31 2.89
CA CYS A 521 47.85 6.76 1.50
C CYS A 521 47.99 5.56 0.54
N ARG A 522 48.89 4.61 0.84
CA ARG A 522 49.04 3.38 0.04
C ARG A 522 47.76 2.55 -0.01
N LYS A 523 47.06 2.37 1.13
CA LYS A 523 45.76 1.69 1.17
C LYS A 523 44.71 2.42 0.32
N ALA A 524 44.68 3.75 0.37
CA ALA A 524 43.76 4.57 -0.43
C ALA A 524 43.98 4.40 -1.94
N ALA A 525 45.24 4.48 -2.39
CA ALA A 525 45.58 4.29 -3.80
C ALA A 525 45.30 2.86 -4.30
N ASP A 526 45.60 1.84 -3.50
CA ASP A 526 45.29 0.45 -3.82
C ASP A 526 43.77 0.22 -3.94
N PHE A 527 42.99 0.74 -2.99
CA PHE A 527 41.53 0.62 -3.03
C PHE A 527 40.94 1.33 -4.25
N LEU A 528 41.37 2.54 -4.59
CA LEU A 528 40.89 3.26 -5.79
C LEU A 528 41.20 2.50 -7.08
N THR A 529 42.38 1.89 -7.15
CA THR A 529 42.79 1.06 -8.31
C THR A 529 41.86 -0.14 -8.46
N ARG A 530 41.56 -0.84 -7.36
CA ARG A 530 40.60 -1.95 -7.34
C ARG A 530 39.19 -1.49 -7.69
N LEU A 531 38.74 -0.35 -7.16
CA LEU A 531 37.43 0.20 -7.43
C LEU A 531 37.23 0.52 -8.92
N GLU A 532 38.21 1.16 -9.57
CA GLU A 532 38.11 1.47 -11.00
C GLU A 532 38.07 0.20 -11.87
N ARG A 533 38.81 -0.85 -11.47
CA ARG A 533 38.71 -2.17 -12.09
C ARG A 533 37.30 -2.74 -11.96
N TRP A 534 36.72 -2.74 -10.77
CA TRP A 534 35.36 -3.25 -10.54
C TRP A 534 34.28 -2.45 -11.30
N ARG A 535 34.45 -1.12 -11.39
CA ARG A 535 33.60 -0.24 -12.21
C ARG A 535 33.71 -0.55 -13.71
N THR A 536 34.88 -0.95 -14.16
CA THR A 536 35.07 -1.39 -15.54
C THR A 536 34.41 -2.75 -15.80
N LEU A 537 34.50 -3.67 -14.83
CA LEU A 537 33.84 -4.98 -14.91
C LEU A 537 32.31 -4.87 -14.89
N SER A 538 31.73 -4.00 -14.05
CA SER A 538 30.27 -3.85 -13.94
C SER A 538 29.60 -3.37 -15.23
N ARG A 539 30.35 -2.71 -16.12
CA ARG A 539 29.88 -2.29 -17.45
C ARG A 539 29.89 -3.41 -18.49
N ARG A 540 30.56 -4.53 -18.20
CA ARG A 540 30.80 -5.64 -19.14
C ARG A 540 30.16 -6.95 -18.69
N LEU A 541 30.00 -7.14 -17.38
CA LEU A 541 29.44 -8.33 -16.77
C LEU A 541 27.99 -8.13 -16.37
N ILE A 542 27.26 -9.23 -16.37
CA ILE A 542 25.96 -9.34 -15.69
C ILE A 542 26.17 -9.36 -14.17
N VAL A 543 25.13 -9.05 -13.40
CA VAL A 543 25.22 -8.76 -11.97
C VAL A 543 25.67 -9.97 -11.18
N HIS A 544 25.15 -11.16 -11.47
CA HIS A 544 25.58 -12.36 -10.75
C HIS A 544 27.04 -12.71 -11.02
N ASP A 545 27.51 -12.56 -12.27
CA ASP A 545 28.92 -12.75 -12.62
C ASP A 545 29.81 -11.71 -11.94
N LEU A 546 29.36 -10.45 -11.88
CA LEU A 546 30.05 -9.40 -11.15
C LEU A 546 30.17 -9.75 -9.66
N ILE A 547 29.08 -10.16 -9.01
CA ILE A 547 29.09 -10.58 -7.59
C ILE A 547 30.06 -11.74 -7.39
N TRP A 548 30.04 -12.74 -8.27
CA TRP A 548 30.95 -13.88 -8.19
C TRP A 548 32.41 -13.44 -8.35
N GLN A 549 32.73 -12.55 -9.30
CA GLN A 549 34.07 -11.98 -9.44
C GLN A 549 34.51 -11.20 -8.21
N LEU A 550 33.61 -10.40 -7.62
CA LEU A 550 33.91 -9.67 -6.38
C LEU A 550 34.20 -10.64 -5.22
N TYR A 551 33.47 -11.74 -5.10
CA TYR A 551 33.75 -12.77 -4.09
C TYR A 551 35.15 -13.35 -4.22
N GLN A 552 35.62 -13.59 -5.45
CA GLN A 552 36.95 -14.14 -5.73
C GLN A 552 38.05 -13.10 -5.50
N GLU A 553 37.93 -11.90 -6.08
CA GLU A 553 38.99 -10.88 -6.01
C GLU A 553 39.16 -10.29 -4.61
N THR A 554 38.07 -10.16 -3.84
CA THR A 554 38.14 -9.61 -2.47
C THR A 554 38.45 -10.69 -1.42
N GLY A 555 38.28 -11.97 -1.76
CA GLY A 555 38.31 -13.08 -0.81
C GLY A 555 37.18 -13.05 0.24
N TYR A 556 36.22 -12.14 0.11
CA TYR A 556 35.22 -11.87 1.15
C TYR A 556 34.31 -13.08 1.43
N TYR A 557 34.02 -13.89 0.40
CA TYR A 557 33.23 -15.12 0.57
C TYR A 557 33.90 -16.12 1.50
N LEU A 558 35.20 -16.34 1.33
CA LEU A 558 35.99 -17.23 2.18
C LEU A 558 36.16 -16.62 3.58
N TYR A 559 36.44 -15.31 3.66
CA TYR A 559 36.54 -14.58 4.92
C TYR A 559 35.26 -14.74 5.76
N ALA A 560 34.09 -14.41 5.21
CA ALA A 560 32.82 -14.50 5.91
C ALA A 560 32.47 -15.95 6.30
N SER A 561 32.85 -16.93 5.47
CA SER A 561 32.67 -18.36 5.76
C SER A 561 33.54 -18.86 6.92
N ALA A 562 34.67 -18.21 7.19
CA ALA A 562 35.56 -18.55 8.30
C ALA A 562 35.20 -17.87 9.64
N MET A 563 34.29 -16.88 9.62
CA MET A 563 33.84 -16.18 10.82
C MET A 563 32.88 -17.04 11.68
N GLN A 564 32.61 -16.58 12.90
CA GLN A 564 31.56 -17.17 13.74
C GLN A 564 30.21 -17.15 13.01
N GLY A 565 29.55 -18.31 12.99
CA GLY A 565 28.32 -18.52 12.22
C GLY A 565 28.53 -18.64 10.70
N GLY A 566 29.76 -18.97 10.25
CA GLY A 566 30.16 -18.99 8.84
C GLY A 566 29.25 -19.78 7.91
N SER A 567 28.66 -20.90 8.35
CA SER A 567 27.68 -21.65 7.56
C SER A 567 26.46 -20.78 7.16
N ARG A 568 25.90 -20.02 8.11
CA ARG A 568 24.78 -19.11 7.85
C ARG A 568 25.19 -17.93 6.97
N ARG A 569 26.37 -17.36 7.20
CA ARG A 569 26.89 -16.23 6.39
C ARG A 569 27.13 -16.65 4.94
N ARG A 570 27.68 -17.85 4.74
CA ARG A 570 27.84 -18.47 3.43
C ARG A 570 26.49 -18.65 2.73
N MET A 571 25.50 -19.22 3.42
CA MET A 571 24.13 -19.35 2.89
C MET A 571 23.53 -18.00 2.50
N ASN A 572 23.78 -16.94 3.27
CA ASN A 572 23.34 -15.59 2.93
C ASN A 572 24.00 -15.10 1.63
N LEU A 573 25.32 -15.25 1.49
CA LEU A 573 26.05 -14.85 0.28
C LEU A 573 25.66 -15.66 -0.97
N ASP A 574 25.39 -16.96 -0.80
CA ASP A 574 24.84 -17.81 -1.86
C ASP A 574 23.42 -17.35 -2.24
N LEU A 575 22.60 -16.97 -1.26
CA LEU A 575 21.27 -16.43 -1.48
C LEU A 575 21.32 -15.07 -2.21
N LEU A 576 22.30 -14.21 -1.93
CA LEU A 576 22.50 -12.95 -2.65
C LEU A 576 22.77 -13.21 -4.14
N LEU A 577 23.63 -14.19 -4.44
CA LEU A 577 23.94 -14.60 -5.81
C LEU A 577 22.70 -15.16 -6.51
N ASN A 578 21.95 -16.05 -5.86
CA ASN A 578 20.70 -16.60 -6.40
C ASN A 578 19.65 -15.51 -6.66
N LYS A 579 19.52 -14.53 -5.75
CA LYS A 579 18.64 -13.37 -5.96
C LYS A 579 19.05 -12.54 -7.17
N ALA A 580 20.35 -12.38 -7.43
CA ALA A 580 20.83 -11.70 -8.64
C ALA A 580 20.48 -12.49 -9.92
N ILE A 581 20.62 -13.82 -9.89
CA ILE A 581 20.21 -14.69 -11.01
C ILE A 581 18.70 -14.55 -11.29
N ASP A 582 17.87 -14.58 -10.24
CA ASP A 582 16.43 -14.44 -10.39
C ASP A 582 16.02 -13.03 -10.86
N PHE A 583 16.73 -11.99 -10.42
CA PHE A 583 16.53 -10.62 -10.88
C PHE A 583 16.77 -10.49 -12.39
N GLU A 584 17.81 -11.14 -12.91
CA GLU A 584 18.15 -11.10 -14.33
C GLU A 584 17.17 -11.88 -15.22
N ARG A 585 16.57 -12.96 -14.69
CA ARG A 585 15.47 -13.66 -15.38
C ARG A 585 14.25 -12.75 -15.61
N GLY A 586 14.12 -11.67 -14.85
CA GLY A 586 13.07 -10.65 -14.96
C GLY A 586 13.24 -9.64 -16.09
N SER A 587 14.20 -9.82 -17.02
CA SER A 587 14.55 -8.88 -18.11
C SER A 587 15.27 -7.61 -17.67
N PHE A 588 15.73 -7.53 -16.42
CA PHE A 588 16.59 -6.46 -15.92
C PHE A 588 18.07 -6.86 -16.08
N SER A 589 18.93 -5.96 -16.54
CA SER A 589 20.34 -6.25 -16.76
C SER A 589 21.23 -5.09 -16.35
N GLY A 590 22.35 -5.40 -15.70
CA GLY A 590 23.35 -4.42 -15.29
C GLY A 590 23.19 -4.00 -13.82
N LEU A 591 24.26 -3.40 -13.29
CA LEU A 591 24.29 -2.82 -11.94
C LEU A 591 23.53 -1.48 -11.84
N TYR A 592 23.21 -0.88 -13.00
CA TYR A 592 22.69 0.47 -13.19
C TYR A 592 21.16 0.52 -13.31
#